data_AF-A0A7V0V6U0-F1
#
_entry.id   AF-A0A7V0V6U0-F1
#
_cell.length_a   1.000
_cell.length_b   1.000
_cell.length_c   1.000
_cell.angle_alpha   90.00
_cell.angle_beta   90.00
_cell.angle_gamma   90.00
#
_symmetry.space_group_name_H-M   'P 1'
#
loop_
_entity.id
_entity.type
_entity.pdbx_description
1 polymer ?
#
loop_
_entity_poly.entity_id
_entity_poly.type
_entity_poly.pdbx_seq_one_letter_code
_entity_poly.pdbx_strand_id
1 'polypeptide(L)'
;MKNQISIGDIPQILLKKQPTLVFILGGTDTGKTTLSKALARTYLNHGLRVGLVDADLGQSTIGPPTTIGMMIAKDHLPASFHTQSLYFVGNNNPVGQLTRVAVGSKLMVDATFKAGADTVIFDSSGLIQPPYGLILKSSKLELLKPQIVIAIERTNELKPILSWLAGCWSLEVLHVRPAKEVRRKSSLERKEYRQSQYKRYFQNASLKTFSLSELVLYPPDFLDGRMDPVGLLVGLQDAAWNTIAIGIIESV
;
A
#
# COMPACT_ATOMS: atom_id res chain seq x y z
N MET A 1 -5.95 -21.89 -23.47
CA MET A 1 -5.23 -20.61 -23.36
C MET A 1 -6.27 -19.54 -22.99
N LYS A 2 -6.22 -18.95 -21.79
CA LYS A 2 -7.09 -17.81 -21.48
C LYS A 2 -6.62 -16.63 -22.35
N ASN A 3 -7.54 -15.96 -23.05
CA ASN A 3 -7.22 -14.76 -23.81
C ASN A 3 -6.52 -13.75 -22.90
N GLN A 4 -5.31 -13.35 -23.28
CA GLN A 4 -4.46 -12.49 -22.48
C GLN A 4 -4.94 -11.04 -22.63
N ILE A 5 -5.38 -10.43 -21.52
CA ILE A 5 -5.92 -9.07 -21.51
C ILE A 5 -4.75 -8.07 -21.60
N SER A 6 -4.87 -7.06 -22.46
CA SER A 6 -3.90 -5.96 -22.51
C SER A 6 -4.02 -5.09 -21.26
N ILE A 7 -2.88 -4.66 -20.70
CA ILE A 7 -2.87 -3.76 -19.53
C ILE A 7 -3.59 -2.44 -19.79
N GLY A 8 -3.61 -1.99 -21.05
CA GLY A 8 -4.32 -0.78 -21.46
C GLY A 8 -5.85 -0.90 -21.47
N ASP A 9 -6.38 -2.12 -21.58
CA ASP A 9 -7.83 -2.36 -21.63
C ASP A 9 -8.45 -2.45 -20.23
N ILE A 10 -7.63 -2.70 -19.20
CA ILE A 10 -8.06 -2.93 -17.82
C ILE A 10 -8.96 -1.80 -17.29
N PRO A 11 -8.63 -0.50 -17.43
CA PRO A 11 -9.50 0.55 -16.93
C PRO A 11 -10.91 0.52 -17.51
N GLN A 12 -11.06 0.21 -18.79
CA GLN A 12 -12.38 0.14 -19.45
C GLN A 12 -13.15 -1.13 -19.06
N ILE A 13 -12.45 -2.26 -18.91
CA ILE A 13 -13.06 -3.51 -18.41
C ILE A 13 -13.61 -3.30 -17.00
N LEU A 14 -12.82 -2.68 -16.11
CA LEU A 14 -13.22 -2.47 -14.73
C LEU A 14 -14.30 -1.40 -14.57
N LEU A 15 -14.30 -0.38 -15.41
CA LEU A 15 -15.38 0.61 -15.44
C LEU A 15 -16.75 -0.04 -15.71
N LYS A 16 -16.82 -1.04 -16.61
CA LYS A 16 -18.08 -1.77 -16.88
C LYS A 16 -18.50 -2.67 -15.71
N LYS A 17 -17.54 -3.22 -14.97
CA LYS A 17 -17.79 -4.14 -13.85
C LYS A 17 -18.10 -3.42 -12.53
N GLN A 18 -17.62 -2.19 -12.36
CA GLN A 18 -17.80 -1.36 -11.16
C GLN A 18 -17.50 -2.10 -9.84
N PRO A 19 -16.32 -2.76 -9.69
CA PRO A 19 -15.96 -3.40 -8.44
C PRO A 19 -15.80 -2.35 -7.32
N THR A 20 -16.26 -2.66 -6.11
CA THR A 20 -16.04 -1.76 -4.97
C THR A 20 -14.60 -1.84 -4.46
N LEU A 21 -13.91 -2.97 -4.63
CA LEU A 21 -12.50 -3.15 -4.27
C LEU A 21 -11.73 -3.91 -5.35
N VAL A 22 -10.68 -3.27 -5.85
CA VAL A 22 -9.73 -3.83 -6.83
C VAL A 22 -8.39 -4.04 -6.15
N PHE A 23 -7.89 -5.28 -6.19
CA PHE A 23 -6.57 -5.62 -5.66
C PHE A 23 -5.56 -5.79 -6.79
N ILE A 24 -4.46 -5.02 -6.77
CA ILE A 24 -3.40 -5.12 -7.77
C ILE A 24 -2.25 -5.97 -7.23
N LEU A 25 -2.03 -7.13 -7.87
CA LEU A 25 -1.01 -8.11 -7.51
C LEU A 25 0.06 -8.19 -8.60
N GLY A 26 1.33 -8.27 -8.20
CA GLY A 26 2.44 -8.43 -9.13
C GLY A 26 3.78 -8.20 -8.44
N GLY A 27 4.84 -8.72 -9.04
CA GLY A 27 6.21 -8.49 -8.56
C GLY A 27 6.63 -7.01 -8.58
N THR A 28 7.83 -6.75 -8.11
CA THR A 28 8.45 -5.41 -8.22
C THR A 28 8.60 -5.02 -9.71
N ASP A 29 8.42 -3.73 -10.02
CA ASP A 29 8.57 -3.18 -11.37
C ASP A 29 7.74 -3.91 -12.43
N THR A 30 6.45 -4.15 -12.15
CA THR A 30 5.46 -4.64 -13.12
C THR A 30 4.48 -3.57 -13.60
N GLY A 31 4.58 -2.34 -13.05
CA GLY A 31 3.72 -1.22 -13.43
C GLY A 31 2.44 -1.07 -12.59
N LYS A 32 2.34 -1.75 -11.43
CA LYS A 32 1.17 -1.70 -10.54
C LYS A 32 0.70 -0.28 -10.25
N THR A 33 1.57 0.57 -9.70
CA THR A 33 1.27 1.96 -9.39
C THR A 33 0.85 2.79 -10.61
N THR A 34 1.43 2.53 -11.78
CA THR A 34 1.01 3.19 -13.03
C THR A 34 -0.41 2.77 -13.42
N LEU A 35 -0.71 1.48 -13.33
CA LEU A 35 -2.06 0.95 -13.57
C LEU A 35 -3.06 1.50 -12.54
N SER A 36 -2.70 1.57 -11.25
CA SER A 36 -3.51 2.19 -10.20
C SER A 36 -3.92 3.61 -10.58
N LYS A 37 -2.96 4.42 -11.06
CA LYS A 37 -3.21 5.80 -11.49
C LYS A 37 -4.10 5.88 -12.74
N ALA A 38 -3.88 5.01 -13.72
CA ALA A 38 -4.69 4.98 -14.94
C ALA A 38 -6.15 4.57 -14.65
N LEU A 39 -6.33 3.56 -13.81
CA LEU A 39 -7.64 3.12 -13.35
C LEU A 39 -8.35 4.21 -12.54
N ALA A 40 -7.65 4.85 -11.61
CA ALA A 40 -8.20 5.94 -10.81
C ALA A 40 -8.70 7.10 -11.69
N ARG A 41 -7.90 7.55 -12.67
CA ARG A 41 -8.34 8.59 -13.63
C ARG A 41 -9.58 8.18 -14.40
N THR A 42 -9.65 6.92 -14.82
CA THR A 42 -10.81 6.41 -15.57
C THR A 42 -12.07 6.47 -14.71
N TYR A 43 -12.01 6.03 -13.46
CA TYR A 43 -13.14 6.11 -12.52
C TYR A 43 -13.54 7.56 -12.19
N LEU A 44 -12.57 8.45 -11.95
CA LEU A 44 -12.82 9.86 -11.66
C LEU A 44 -13.50 10.57 -12.83
N ASN A 45 -13.07 10.30 -14.07
CA ASN A 45 -13.70 10.84 -15.27
C ASN A 45 -15.15 10.38 -15.47
N HIS A 46 -15.58 9.33 -14.76
CA HIS A 46 -16.96 8.83 -14.74
C HIS A 46 -17.69 9.19 -13.44
N GLY A 47 -17.19 10.18 -12.69
CA GLY A 47 -17.86 10.74 -11.53
C GLY A 47 -17.74 9.92 -10.24
N LEU A 48 -16.93 8.86 -10.22
CA LEU A 48 -16.72 8.05 -9.02
C LEU A 48 -15.71 8.69 -8.07
N ARG A 49 -15.97 8.62 -6.77
CA ARG A 49 -14.99 8.92 -5.72
C ARG A 49 -14.08 7.71 -5.54
N VAL A 50 -12.79 7.92 -5.78
CA VAL A 50 -11.82 6.82 -5.83
C VAL A 50 -10.94 6.85 -4.59
N GLY A 51 -11.00 5.77 -3.84
CA GLY A 51 -10.06 5.44 -2.80
C GLY A 51 -8.78 4.82 -3.37
N LEU A 52 -7.63 5.32 -2.92
CA LEU A 52 -6.33 4.73 -3.23
C LEU A 52 -5.67 4.30 -1.92
N VAL A 53 -5.29 3.03 -1.83
CA VAL A 53 -4.53 2.49 -0.70
C VAL A 53 -3.20 1.98 -1.22
N ASP A 54 -2.10 2.51 -0.69
CA ASP A 54 -0.73 2.11 -1.02
C ASP A 54 -0.14 1.30 0.13
N ALA A 55 0.12 0.02 -0.13
CA ALA A 55 0.71 -0.90 0.83
C ALA A 55 2.12 -1.36 0.44
N ASP A 56 2.85 -0.58 -0.36
CA ASP A 56 4.28 -0.76 -0.62
C ASP A 56 5.13 0.06 0.36
N LEU A 57 5.51 -0.57 1.48
CA LEU A 57 6.30 0.08 2.54
C LEU A 57 7.65 0.62 2.06
N GLY A 58 8.20 0.06 0.98
CA GLY A 58 9.51 0.41 0.47
C GLY A 58 9.46 1.55 -0.53
N GLN A 59 8.45 1.58 -1.39
CA GLN A 59 8.37 2.51 -2.52
C GLN A 59 7.01 3.23 -2.57
N SER A 60 6.45 3.53 -1.40
CA SER A 60 5.16 4.19 -1.26
C SER A 60 5.09 5.51 -2.03
N THR A 61 3.95 5.71 -2.68
CA THR A 61 3.50 6.95 -3.31
C THR A 61 2.52 7.73 -2.44
N ILE A 62 1.79 7.06 -1.56
CA ILE A 62 0.84 7.65 -0.60
C ILE A 62 1.40 7.47 0.81
N GLY A 63 1.87 8.57 1.39
CA GLY A 63 2.54 8.56 2.68
C GLY A 63 4.05 8.36 2.57
N PRO A 64 4.78 8.54 3.68
CA PRO A 64 6.20 8.24 3.73
C PRO A 64 6.45 6.72 3.68
N PRO A 65 7.69 6.28 3.39
CA PRO A 65 8.07 4.88 3.51
C PRO A 65 7.77 4.35 4.93
N THR A 66 7.69 3.02 5.07
CA THR A 66 7.33 2.29 6.31
C THR A 66 5.86 2.42 6.74
N THR A 67 5.02 2.99 5.89
CA THR A 67 3.58 3.10 6.16
C THR A 67 2.73 2.46 5.08
N ILE A 68 1.48 2.20 5.44
CA ILE A 68 0.39 1.98 4.49
C ILE A 68 -0.43 3.26 4.50
N GLY A 69 -0.51 3.95 3.37
CA GLY A 69 -1.22 5.21 3.26
C GLY A 69 -2.50 5.08 2.44
N MET A 70 -3.48 5.92 2.75
CA MET A 70 -4.67 6.08 1.92
C MET A 70 -4.96 7.53 1.58
N MET A 71 -5.65 7.72 0.46
CA MET A 71 -6.26 8.99 0.07
C MET A 71 -7.55 8.75 -0.71
N ILE A 72 -8.41 9.76 -0.73
CA ILE A 72 -9.58 9.80 -1.62
C ILE A 72 -9.37 10.90 -2.65
N ALA A 73 -9.62 10.57 -3.91
CA ALA A 73 -9.71 11.52 -5.00
C ALA A 73 -11.16 11.69 -5.43
N LYS A 74 -11.51 12.93 -5.80
CA LYS A 74 -12.78 13.31 -6.40
C LYS A 74 -12.49 14.25 -7.57
N ASP A 75 -13.28 14.16 -8.64
CA ASP A 75 -13.23 14.98 -9.86
C ASP A 75 -11.95 14.78 -10.71
N HIS A 76 -10.76 14.87 -10.12
CA HIS A 76 -9.48 14.64 -10.79
C HIS A 76 -8.44 14.03 -9.86
N LEU A 77 -7.45 13.35 -10.45
CA LEU A 77 -6.33 12.79 -9.71
C LEU A 77 -5.27 13.89 -9.49
N PRO A 78 -4.86 14.20 -8.25
CA PRO A 78 -3.94 15.31 -8.01
C PRO A 78 -2.54 15.02 -8.58
N ALA A 79 -1.83 16.09 -8.94
CA ALA A 79 -0.46 16.00 -9.45
C ALA A 79 0.51 15.44 -8.40
N SER A 80 0.28 15.77 -7.12
CA SER A 80 1.00 15.23 -5.97
C SER A 80 0.04 14.50 -5.04
N PHE A 81 0.41 13.29 -4.63
CA PHE A 81 -0.40 12.51 -3.71
C PHE A 81 -0.16 13.02 -2.29
N HIS A 82 -1.26 13.33 -1.60
CA HIS A 82 -1.30 13.61 -0.17
C HIS A 82 -1.81 12.37 0.57
N THR A 83 -1.64 12.34 1.89
CA THR A 83 -2.05 11.22 2.74
C THR A 83 -3.16 11.69 3.65
N GLN A 84 -4.33 11.07 3.54
CA GLN A 84 -5.48 11.40 4.39
C GLN A 84 -5.47 10.59 5.68
N SER A 85 -5.03 9.34 5.61
CA SER A 85 -4.74 8.52 6.79
C SER A 85 -3.58 7.58 6.49
N LEU A 86 -2.87 7.19 7.55
CA LEU A 86 -1.74 6.30 7.46
C LEU A 86 -1.75 5.29 8.61
N TYR A 87 -1.15 4.14 8.35
CA TYR A 87 -0.87 3.11 9.34
C TYR A 87 0.64 2.90 9.42
N PHE A 88 1.23 3.16 10.58
CA PHE A 88 2.66 2.97 10.80
C PHE A 88 3.02 1.50 10.96
N VAL A 89 3.88 1.00 10.08
CA VAL A 89 4.47 -0.35 10.18
C VAL A 89 5.87 -0.28 10.80
N GLY A 90 6.62 0.80 10.55
CA GLY A 90 7.95 1.03 11.12
C GLY A 90 9.08 0.23 10.48
N ASN A 91 8.80 -0.52 9.41
CA ASN A 91 9.81 -1.19 8.61
C ASN A 91 9.47 -1.09 7.12
N ASN A 92 10.48 -0.95 6.26
CA ASN A 92 10.32 -0.88 4.80
C ASN A 92 10.35 -2.27 4.15
N ASN A 93 10.78 -3.29 4.89
CA ASN A 93 10.69 -4.69 4.51
C ASN A 93 9.48 -5.31 5.21
N PRO A 94 8.49 -5.84 4.45
CA PRO A 94 7.35 -6.51 5.05
C PRO A 94 7.72 -7.82 5.77
N VAL A 95 8.85 -8.45 5.45
CA VAL A 95 9.31 -9.66 6.15
C VAL A 95 9.60 -9.33 7.62
N GLY A 96 9.01 -10.11 8.53
CA GLY A 96 9.02 -9.84 9.98
C GLY A 96 7.86 -8.96 10.46
N GLN A 97 7.10 -8.33 9.55
CA GLN A 97 5.96 -7.46 9.86
C GLN A 97 4.66 -7.89 9.18
N LEU A 98 4.57 -9.16 8.74
CA LEU A 98 3.46 -9.64 7.89
C LEU A 98 2.09 -9.35 8.49
N THR A 99 1.91 -9.63 9.78
CA THR A 99 0.66 -9.38 10.52
C THR A 99 0.32 -7.90 10.55
N ARG A 100 1.27 -7.02 10.90
CA ARG A 100 1.06 -5.56 10.91
C ARG A 100 0.67 -5.04 9.54
N VAL A 101 1.33 -5.55 8.50
CA VAL A 101 1.05 -5.15 7.12
C VAL A 101 -0.34 -5.62 6.68
N ALA A 102 -0.76 -6.82 7.05
CA ALA A 102 -2.10 -7.33 6.78
C ALA A 102 -3.19 -6.52 7.52
N VAL A 103 -3.00 -6.27 8.82
CA VAL A 103 -3.91 -5.47 9.66
C VAL A 103 -4.02 -4.04 9.13
N GLY A 104 -2.89 -3.36 8.91
CA GLY A 104 -2.88 -2.00 8.39
C GLY A 104 -3.51 -1.89 7.00
N SER A 105 -3.38 -2.93 6.16
CA SER A 105 -4.06 -2.98 4.86
C SER A 105 -5.59 -2.95 5.03
N LYS A 106 -6.13 -3.76 5.95
CA LYS A 106 -7.57 -3.80 6.23
C LYS A 106 -8.07 -2.47 6.79
N LEU A 107 -7.37 -1.92 7.79
CA LEU A 107 -7.75 -0.66 8.42
C LEU A 107 -7.76 0.49 7.41
N MET A 108 -6.78 0.56 6.51
CA MET A 108 -6.73 1.62 5.50
C MET A 108 -7.81 1.46 4.42
N VAL A 109 -8.13 0.24 3.99
CA VAL A 109 -9.27 0.00 3.08
C VAL A 109 -10.58 0.40 3.74
N ASP A 110 -10.81 0.01 5.00
CA ASP A 110 -12.03 0.36 5.74
C ASP A 110 -12.15 1.87 5.95
N ALA A 111 -11.06 2.53 6.35
CA ALA A 111 -11.01 3.98 6.49
C ALA A 111 -11.35 4.69 5.18
N THR A 112 -10.93 4.12 4.05
CA THR A 112 -11.20 4.67 2.71
C THR A 112 -12.69 4.58 2.37
N PHE A 113 -13.35 3.45 2.66
CA PHE A 113 -14.80 3.34 2.49
C PHE A 113 -15.57 4.24 3.46
N LYS A 114 -15.13 4.31 4.73
CA LYS A 114 -15.72 5.19 5.75
C LYS A 114 -15.67 6.67 5.36
N ALA A 115 -14.61 7.08 4.67
CA ALA A 115 -14.46 8.43 4.14
C ALA A 115 -15.21 8.64 2.79
N GLY A 116 -15.97 7.65 2.33
CA GLY A 116 -16.94 7.79 1.25
C GLY A 116 -16.42 7.43 -0.14
N ALA A 117 -15.41 6.58 -0.28
CA ALA A 117 -15.03 6.07 -1.59
C ALA A 117 -16.12 5.17 -2.19
N ASP A 118 -16.44 5.35 -3.47
CA ASP A 118 -17.37 4.49 -4.21
C ASP A 118 -16.64 3.21 -4.68
N THR A 119 -15.34 3.32 -4.93
CA THR A 119 -14.45 2.19 -5.25
C THR A 119 -13.05 2.42 -4.66
N VAL A 120 -12.38 1.35 -4.27
CA VAL A 120 -11.03 1.36 -3.69
C VAL A 120 -10.09 0.56 -4.59
N ILE A 121 -8.95 1.18 -4.93
CA ILE A 121 -7.85 0.53 -5.63
C ILE A 121 -6.73 0.30 -4.61
N PHE A 122 -6.45 -0.97 -4.36
CA PHE A 122 -5.41 -1.41 -3.44
C PHE A 122 -4.13 -1.75 -4.21
N ASP A 123 -3.13 -0.88 -4.14
CA ASP A 123 -1.78 -1.12 -4.66
C ASP A 123 -0.96 -1.88 -3.61
N SER A 124 -0.50 -3.07 -3.98
CA SER A 124 0.19 -3.97 -3.06
C SER A 124 1.70 -3.99 -3.30
N SER A 125 2.49 -4.36 -2.29
CA SER A 125 3.95 -4.49 -2.43
C SER A 125 4.40 -5.52 -3.47
N GLY A 126 5.65 -5.44 -3.92
CA GLY A 126 6.25 -6.41 -4.86
C GLY A 126 6.63 -7.79 -4.26
N LEU A 127 6.38 -8.04 -2.97
CA LEU A 127 6.73 -9.32 -2.31
C LEU A 127 5.79 -10.44 -2.76
N ILE A 128 6.25 -11.29 -3.68
CA ILE A 128 5.48 -12.39 -4.26
C ILE A 128 6.11 -13.78 -4.03
N GLN A 129 7.39 -13.83 -3.64
CA GLN A 129 8.13 -15.08 -3.51
C GLN A 129 7.73 -15.83 -2.22
N PRO A 130 7.45 -17.14 -2.28
CA PRO A 130 7.24 -17.96 -1.09
C PRO A 130 8.47 -18.01 -0.16
N PRO A 131 8.29 -18.28 1.15
CA PRO A 131 6.99 -18.46 1.81
C PRO A 131 6.27 -17.14 2.11
N TYR A 132 7.03 -16.05 2.32
CA TYR A 132 6.48 -14.80 2.85
C TYR A 132 5.51 -14.09 1.91
N GLY A 133 5.77 -14.10 0.61
CA GLY A 133 4.87 -13.54 -0.40
C GLY A 133 3.57 -14.30 -0.49
N LEU A 134 3.60 -15.63 -0.39
CA LEU A 134 2.40 -16.45 -0.33
C LEU A 134 1.55 -16.06 0.89
N ILE A 135 2.14 -16.14 2.09
CA ILE A 135 1.46 -15.83 3.36
C ILE A 135 0.87 -14.42 3.33
N LEU A 136 1.67 -13.42 2.98
CA LEU A 136 1.20 -12.03 3.03
C LEU A 136 0.08 -11.77 2.05
N LYS A 137 0.18 -12.28 0.82
CA LYS A 137 -0.83 -12.02 -0.21
C LYS A 137 -2.09 -12.81 0.07
N SER A 138 -2.00 -14.06 0.54
CA SER A 138 -3.19 -14.83 0.92
C SER A 138 -3.93 -14.18 2.09
N SER A 139 -3.22 -13.76 3.16
CA SER A 139 -3.86 -13.07 4.28
C SER A 139 -4.52 -11.76 3.87
N LYS A 140 -3.92 -10.98 2.97
CA LYS A 140 -4.56 -9.76 2.47
C LYS A 140 -5.80 -10.07 1.63
N LEU A 141 -5.75 -11.06 0.74
CA LEU A 141 -6.91 -11.44 -0.07
C LEU A 141 -8.06 -11.94 0.79
N GLU A 142 -7.77 -12.74 1.83
CA GLU A 142 -8.74 -13.26 2.78
C GLU A 142 -9.38 -12.16 3.64
N LEU A 143 -8.58 -11.21 4.14
CA LEU A 143 -9.06 -10.10 4.96
C LEU A 143 -9.85 -9.07 4.15
N LEU A 144 -9.39 -8.76 2.95
CA LEU A 144 -9.93 -7.69 2.12
C LEU A 144 -11.09 -8.14 1.24
N LYS A 145 -11.13 -9.43 0.85
CA LYS A 145 -12.16 -10.04 -0.01
C LYS A 145 -12.49 -9.17 -1.25
N PRO A 146 -11.48 -8.78 -2.07
CA PRO A 146 -11.73 -7.97 -3.26
C PRO A 146 -12.62 -8.72 -4.24
N GLN A 147 -13.43 -7.99 -5.02
CA GLN A 147 -14.19 -8.63 -6.12
C GLN A 147 -13.30 -8.95 -7.31
N ILE A 148 -12.24 -8.16 -7.52
CA ILE A 148 -11.33 -8.33 -8.65
C ILE A 148 -9.87 -8.26 -8.18
N VAL A 149 -9.08 -9.24 -8.63
CA VAL A 149 -7.62 -9.21 -8.57
C VAL A 149 -7.07 -8.99 -9.97
N ILE A 150 -6.31 -7.91 -10.16
CA ILE A 150 -5.49 -7.74 -11.36
C ILE A 150 -4.13 -8.38 -11.08
N ALA A 151 -3.84 -9.49 -11.75
CA ALA A 151 -2.59 -10.24 -11.66
C ALA A 151 -1.64 -9.81 -12.79
N ILE A 152 -0.63 -9.00 -12.46
CA ILE A 152 0.39 -8.54 -13.41
C ILE A 152 1.64 -9.41 -13.30
N GLU A 153 1.88 -10.26 -14.30
CA GLU A 153 2.99 -11.23 -14.33
C GLU A 153 3.61 -11.38 -15.72
N ARG A 154 4.91 -11.70 -15.78
CA ARG A 154 5.62 -11.92 -17.05
C ARG A 154 5.52 -13.36 -17.51
N THR A 155 5.64 -14.28 -16.57
CA THR A 155 5.58 -15.72 -16.81
C THR A 155 4.40 -16.27 -16.02
N ASN A 156 4.67 -17.03 -14.96
CA ASN A 156 3.68 -17.60 -14.05
C ASN A 156 4.15 -17.41 -12.61
N GLU A 157 4.88 -16.33 -12.33
CA GLU A 157 5.48 -16.08 -11.02
C GLU A 157 4.43 -15.88 -9.91
N LEU A 158 3.16 -15.57 -10.26
CA LEU A 158 2.07 -15.46 -9.30
C LEU A 158 1.35 -16.79 -9.05
N LYS A 159 1.69 -17.86 -9.77
CA LYS A 159 1.04 -19.17 -9.63
C LYS A 159 0.95 -19.64 -8.17
N PRO A 160 2.00 -19.55 -7.31
CA PRO A 160 1.89 -19.98 -5.92
C PRO A 160 0.80 -19.24 -5.13
N ILE A 161 0.55 -17.95 -5.44
CA ILE A 161 -0.43 -17.11 -4.77
C ILE A 161 -1.83 -17.28 -5.37
N LEU A 162 -1.94 -17.49 -6.69
CA LEU A 162 -3.22 -17.47 -7.39
C LEU A 162 -3.89 -18.86 -7.50
N SER A 163 -3.13 -19.95 -7.37
CA SER A 163 -3.66 -21.30 -7.66
C SER A 163 -4.84 -21.68 -6.77
N TRP A 164 -4.84 -21.30 -5.49
CA TRP A 164 -5.92 -21.61 -4.55
C TRP A 164 -7.17 -20.74 -4.77
N LEU A 165 -7.03 -19.58 -5.42
CA LEU A 165 -8.16 -18.69 -5.75
C LEU A 165 -9.08 -19.25 -6.81
N ALA A 166 -8.66 -20.29 -7.54
CA ALA A 166 -9.52 -20.99 -8.50
C ALA A 166 -10.80 -21.57 -7.85
N GLY A 167 -10.77 -21.83 -6.53
CA GLY A 167 -11.95 -22.25 -5.76
C GLY A 167 -12.85 -21.10 -5.28
N CYS A 168 -12.44 -19.84 -5.44
CA CYS A 168 -13.17 -18.67 -4.95
C CYS A 168 -14.09 -18.10 -6.04
N TRP A 169 -15.34 -18.58 -6.12
CA TRP A 169 -16.25 -18.21 -7.22
C TRP A 169 -16.68 -16.73 -7.24
N SER A 170 -16.60 -16.05 -6.10
CA SER A 170 -16.93 -14.63 -5.97
C SER A 170 -15.79 -13.69 -6.37
N LEU A 171 -14.62 -14.23 -6.71
CA LEU A 171 -13.43 -13.47 -7.07
C LEU A 171 -13.09 -13.68 -8.55
N GLU A 172 -12.97 -12.58 -9.29
CA GLU A 172 -12.46 -12.59 -10.65
C GLU A 172 -10.96 -12.25 -10.67
N VAL A 173 -10.17 -13.05 -11.37
CA VAL A 173 -8.73 -12.81 -11.56
C VAL A 173 -8.46 -12.44 -13.02
N LEU A 174 -8.03 -11.21 -13.24
CA LEU A 174 -7.63 -10.70 -14.56
C LEU A 174 -6.11 -10.84 -14.72
N HIS A 175 -5.66 -11.73 -15.59
CA HIS A 175 -4.23 -11.92 -15.89
C HIS A 175 -3.77 -10.96 -16.98
N VAL A 176 -2.68 -10.25 -16.70
CA VAL A 176 -2.18 -9.14 -17.51
C VAL A 176 -0.65 -9.20 -17.59
N ARG A 177 -0.08 -8.90 -18.76
CA ARG A 177 1.36 -8.70 -18.88
C ARG A 177 1.76 -7.26 -18.50
N PRO A 178 2.91 -7.05 -17.84
CA PRO A 178 3.46 -5.71 -17.69
C PRO A 178 3.60 -5.00 -19.04
N ALA A 179 3.41 -3.68 -19.04
CA ALA A 179 3.72 -2.87 -20.21
C ALA A 179 5.22 -3.01 -20.58
N LYS A 180 5.55 -2.95 -21.88
CA LYS A 180 6.91 -3.21 -22.38
C LYS A 180 7.90 -2.16 -21.88
N GLU A 181 7.41 -0.97 -21.58
CA GLU A 181 8.15 0.22 -21.16
C GLU A 181 8.50 0.19 -19.66
N VAL A 182 8.01 -0.81 -18.91
CA VAL A 182 8.29 -0.90 -17.47
C VAL A 182 9.74 -1.29 -17.22
N ARG A 183 10.55 -0.29 -16.88
CA ARG A 183 11.95 -0.46 -16.48
C ARG A 183 12.06 -0.95 -15.03
N ARG A 184 13.05 -1.82 -14.78
CA ARG A 184 13.46 -2.18 -13.42
C ARG A 184 14.25 -1.05 -12.77
N LYS A 185 13.87 -0.67 -11.55
CA LYS A 185 14.62 0.30 -10.74
C LYS A 185 15.83 -0.38 -10.10
N SER A 186 16.95 0.32 -9.98
CA SER A 186 18.13 -0.12 -9.23
C SER A 186 17.91 0.02 -7.72
N SER A 187 18.75 -0.64 -6.91
CA SER A 187 18.70 -0.48 -5.45
C SER A 187 18.99 0.96 -5.01
N LEU A 188 19.88 1.65 -5.73
CA LEU A 188 20.20 3.06 -5.47
C LEU A 188 19.00 3.96 -5.76
N GLU A 189 18.37 3.82 -6.93
CA GLU A 189 17.16 4.60 -7.29
C GLU A 189 16.03 4.39 -6.27
N ARG A 190 15.89 3.18 -5.73
CA ARG A 190 14.92 2.90 -4.67
C ARG A 190 15.29 3.62 -3.37
N LYS A 191 16.57 3.62 -2.99
CA LYS A 191 17.07 4.33 -1.79
C LYS A 191 16.85 5.85 -1.91
N GLU A 192 17.24 6.44 -3.03
CA GLU A 192 17.08 7.87 -3.30
C GLU A 192 15.60 8.28 -3.31
N TYR A 193 14.73 7.45 -3.91
CA TYR A 193 13.29 7.65 -3.85
C TYR A 193 12.77 7.68 -2.42
N ARG A 194 13.16 6.72 -1.56
CA ARG A 194 12.76 6.73 -0.15
C ARG A 194 13.24 7.96 0.59
N GLN A 195 14.50 8.36 0.38
CA GLN A 195 15.05 9.56 0.99
C GLN A 195 14.28 10.82 0.57
N SER A 196 13.89 10.93 -0.70
CA SER A 196 13.08 12.06 -1.16
C SER A 196 11.67 12.04 -0.56
N GLN A 197 11.06 10.86 -0.39
CA GLN A 197 9.75 10.75 0.29
C GLN A 197 9.82 11.15 1.77
N TYR A 198 10.86 10.73 2.50
CA TYR A 198 11.07 11.19 3.87
C TYR A 198 11.32 12.70 3.94
N LYS A 199 12.21 13.24 3.10
CA LYS A 199 12.44 14.69 3.04
C LYS A 199 11.16 15.47 2.78
N ARG A 200 10.31 14.99 1.86
CA ARG A 200 9.00 15.59 1.58
C ARG A 200 8.07 15.56 2.80
N TYR A 201 8.01 14.43 3.50
CA TYR A 201 7.17 14.29 4.69
C TYR A 201 7.63 15.19 5.84
N PHE A 202 8.94 15.23 6.11
CA PHE A 202 9.52 15.99 7.21
C PHE A 202 9.84 17.45 6.88
N GLN A 203 9.54 17.93 5.66
CA GLN A 203 9.91 19.29 5.22
C GLN A 203 9.39 20.40 6.15
N ASN A 204 8.20 20.20 6.71
CA ASN A 204 7.55 21.14 7.63
C ASN A 204 7.43 20.56 9.04
N ALA A 205 8.32 19.64 9.42
CA ALA A 205 8.30 19.04 10.75
C ALA A 205 8.70 20.08 11.82
N SER A 206 8.14 19.90 13.01
CA SER A 206 8.47 20.71 14.19
C SER A 206 8.88 19.80 15.34
N LEU A 207 9.85 20.23 16.14
CA LEU A 207 10.21 19.52 17.38
C LEU A 207 9.02 19.54 18.36
N LYS A 208 8.75 18.38 18.97
CA LYS A 208 7.74 18.23 20.03
C LYS A 208 8.38 17.46 21.18
N THR A 209 8.23 17.99 22.38
CA THR A 209 8.68 17.36 23.62
C THR A 209 7.46 16.84 24.36
N PHE A 210 7.58 15.62 24.85
CA PHE A 210 6.53 14.94 25.62
C PHE A 210 7.14 14.45 26.93
N SER A 211 6.36 14.46 28.01
CA SER A 211 6.77 13.74 29.21
C SER A 211 6.59 12.24 28.97
N LEU A 212 7.56 11.41 29.39
CA LEU A 212 7.41 9.95 29.32
C LEU A 212 6.20 9.46 30.12
N SER A 213 5.78 10.18 31.16
CA SER A 213 4.57 9.86 31.94
C SER A 213 3.27 10.06 31.16
N GLU A 214 3.31 10.80 30.04
CA GLU A 214 2.16 11.08 29.17
C GLU A 214 2.08 10.12 27.98
N LEU A 215 3.11 9.28 27.78
CA LEU A 215 3.22 8.39 26.64
C LEU A 215 3.04 6.93 27.04
N VAL A 216 2.38 6.19 26.16
CA VAL A 216 2.42 4.72 26.18
C VAL A 216 3.40 4.27 25.10
N LEU A 217 4.45 3.57 25.51
CA LEU A 217 5.46 3.05 24.61
C LEU A 217 5.06 1.67 24.08
N TYR A 218 5.22 1.49 22.78
CA TYR A 218 5.09 0.19 22.15
C TYR A 218 6.30 -0.06 21.23
N PRO A 219 7.08 -1.14 21.44
CA PRO A 219 6.93 -2.09 22.54
C PRO A 219 7.26 -1.44 23.91
N PRO A 220 6.80 -1.99 25.04
CA PRO A 220 6.96 -1.35 26.35
C PRO A 220 8.42 -1.27 26.82
N ASP A 221 9.30 -2.14 26.30
CA ASP A 221 10.74 -2.15 26.56
C ASP A 221 11.53 -1.24 25.61
N PHE A 222 10.85 -0.38 24.82
CA PHE A 222 11.48 0.48 23.82
C PHE A 222 12.60 1.40 24.38
N LEU A 223 12.52 1.79 25.65
CA LEU A 223 13.51 2.64 26.32
C LEU A 223 14.26 1.91 27.45
N ASP A 224 14.39 0.58 27.38
CA ASP A 224 15.06 -0.21 28.41
C ASP A 224 16.61 -0.11 28.40
N GLY A 225 17.17 0.72 27.51
CA GLY A 225 18.60 0.96 27.37
C GLY A 225 19.35 -0.05 26.49
N ARG A 226 18.66 -1.02 25.87
CA ARG A 226 19.31 -1.98 24.94
C ARG A 226 19.70 -1.37 23.60
N MET A 227 19.08 -0.25 23.22
CA MET A 227 19.36 0.49 22.00
C MET A 227 19.24 1.99 22.28
N ASP A 228 20.12 2.78 21.68
CA ASP A 228 19.97 4.23 21.64
C ASP A 228 18.76 4.58 20.74
N PRO A 229 17.69 5.17 21.29
CA PRO A 229 16.49 5.49 20.54
C PRO A 229 16.69 6.68 19.59
N VAL A 230 17.77 7.46 19.74
CA VAL A 230 18.02 8.64 18.90
C VAL A 230 18.18 8.25 17.43
N GLY A 231 17.48 8.96 16.55
CA GLY A 231 17.42 8.70 15.12
C GLY A 231 16.43 7.61 14.70
N LEU A 232 15.76 6.94 15.64
CA LEU A 232 14.71 5.96 15.32
C LEU A 232 13.44 6.66 14.82
N LEU A 233 12.83 6.05 13.81
CA LEU A 233 11.53 6.45 13.30
C LEU A 233 10.43 5.86 14.19
N VAL A 234 9.50 6.70 14.64
CA VAL A 234 8.38 6.32 15.50
C VAL A 234 7.04 6.76 14.94
N GLY A 235 6.00 5.97 15.17
CA GLY A 235 4.63 6.35 14.85
C GLY A 235 3.91 6.85 16.09
N LEU A 236 3.36 8.06 16.03
CA LEU A 236 2.49 8.60 17.08
C LEU A 236 1.06 8.14 16.82
N GLN A 237 0.43 7.52 17.82
CA GLN A 237 -0.93 7.04 17.75
C GLN A 237 -1.86 7.79 18.69
N ASP A 238 -3.11 7.98 18.29
CA ASP A 238 -4.17 8.47 19.17
C ASP A 238 -4.80 7.33 19.99
N ALA A 239 -5.73 7.68 20.90
CA ALA A 239 -6.44 6.71 21.73
C ALA A 239 -7.33 5.73 20.94
N ALA A 240 -7.63 6.05 19.68
CA ALA A 240 -8.38 5.19 18.76
C ALA A 240 -7.47 4.34 17.86
N TRP A 241 -6.16 4.28 18.16
CA TRP A 241 -5.14 3.54 17.41
C TRP A 241 -4.92 4.05 15.98
N ASN A 242 -5.34 5.27 15.66
CA ASN A 242 -4.99 5.88 14.39
C ASN A 242 -3.57 6.42 14.47
N THR A 243 -2.75 6.17 13.44
CA THR A 243 -1.46 6.86 13.35
C THR A 243 -1.70 8.29 12.90
N ILE A 244 -1.43 9.25 13.78
CA ILE A 244 -1.64 10.68 13.53
C ILE A 244 -0.41 11.35 12.93
N ALA A 245 0.78 10.85 13.23
CA ALA A 245 2.03 11.36 12.70
C ALA A 245 3.14 10.30 12.78
N ILE A 246 4.24 10.55 12.08
CA ILE A 246 5.50 9.85 12.24
C ILE A 246 6.54 10.88 12.68
N GLY A 247 7.39 10.50 13.62
CA GLY A 247 8.48 11.32 14.14
C GLY A 247 9.82 10.60 14.04
N ILE A 248 10.89 11.37 14.24
CA ILE A 248 12.22 10.85 14.52
C ILE A 248 12.55 11.29 15.95
N ILE A 249 13.11 10.40 16.75
CA ILE A 249 13.56 10.74 18.10
C ILE A 249 14.86 11.53 17.98
N GLU A 250 14.85 12.78 18.45
CA GLU A 250 16.03 13.65 18.47
C GLU A 250 16.81 13.52 19.79
N SER A 251 16.11 13.27 20.90
CA SER A 251 16.67 13.03 22.24
C SER A 251 15.66 12.34 23.14
N VAL A 252 16.14 11.69 24.21
CA VAL A 252 15.35 11.08 25.30
C VAL A 252 15.93 11.49 26.65
#